data_AF-A0A920PLL0-F1
#
_entry.id   AF-A0A920PLL0-F1
#
_cell.length_a   1.000
_cell.length_b   1.000
_cell.length_c   1.000
_cell.angle_alpha   90.00
_cell.angle_beta   90.00
_cell.angle_gamma   90.00
#
_symmetry.space_group_name_H-M   'P 1'
#
loop_
_entity.id
_entity.type
_entity.pdbx_description
1 polymer ?
#
loop_
_entity_poly.entity_id
_entity_poly.type
_entity_poly.pdbx_seq_one_letter_code
_entity_poly.pdbx_strand_id
1 'polypeptide(L)'
;MIRPGKGVPLKYFEFGTLAALYIFSCIKLDVVLLEVGLGGRLDAVNAITSNLSCITPVSLDHEAWLGQTCEQIGFEKAGVLRFGSKVVLNDNNVPDSIVDRAVQLKCEIKRIGIDYSFTVADGPLDLESGSVAMGRG
;
A
#
# COMPACT_ATOMS: atom_id res chain seq x y z
N MET A 1 2.93 2.91 -36.71
CA MET A 1 2.74 1.52 -37.18
C MET A 1 2.99 0.58 -36.01
N ILE A 2 1.93 0.16 -35.30
CA ILE A 2 2.03 -0.83 -34.22
C ILE A 2 1.99 -2.21 -34.87
N ARG A 3 3.02 -3.03 -34.66
CA ARG A 3 3.02 -4.42 -35.14
C ARG A 3 2.04 -5.23 -34.28
N PRO A 4 1.14 -6.05 -34.86
CA PRO A 4 0.29 -6.94 -34.07
C PRO A 4 1.16 -8.10 -33.56
N GLY A 5 1.77 -7.92 -32.39
CA GLY A 5 2.31 -9.04 -31.62
C GLY A 5 1.17 -9.85 -31.02
N LYS A 6 1.38 -11.16 -30.78
CA LYS A 6 0.48 -11.93 -29.91
C LYS A 6 0.30 -11.14 -28.61
N GLY A 7 -0.94 -10.76 -28.29
CA GLY A 7 -1.24 -9.98 -27.09
C GLY A 7 -0.76 -10.71 -25.84
N VAL A 8 -0.32 -9.95 -24.83
CA VAL A 8 0.01 -10.50 -23.51
C VAL A 8 -1.31 -10.84 -22.81
N PRO A 9 -1.58 -12.11 -22.44
CA PRO A 9 -2.78 -12.45 -21.70
C PRO A 9 -2.73 -11.82 -20.31
N LEU A 10 -3.83 -11.22 -19.88
CA LEU A 10 -3.97 -10.58 -18.58
C LEU A 10 -5.05 -11.30 -17.77
N LYS A 11 -4.83 -11.42 -16.47
CA LYS A 11 -5.86 -11.81 -15.51
C LYS A 11 -6.87 -10.68 -15.35
N TYR A 12 -8.05 -11.01 -14.84
CA TYR A 12 -9.13 -10.04 -14.61
C TYR A 12 -8.67 -8.83 -13.80
N PHE A 13 -7.94 -9.07 -12.70
CA PHE A 13 -7.44 -8.01 -11.82
C PHE A 13 -6.35 -7.14 -12.48
N GLU A 14 -5.47 -7.76 -13.28
CA GLU A 14 -4.43 -7.04 -14.02
C GLU A 14 -5.04 -6.12 -15.08
N PHE A 15 -6.08 -6.60 -15.79
CA PHE A 15 -6.80 -5.80 -16.76
C PHE A 15 -7.53 -4.63 -16.10
N GLY A 16 -8.24 -4.87 -14.99
CA GLY A 16 -8.92 -3.81 -14.23
C GLY A 16 -7.95 -2.75 -13.71
N THR A 17 -6.80 -3.17 -13.18
CA THR A 17 -5.73 -2.26 -12.72
C THR A 17 -5.21 -1.40 -13.87
N LEU A 18 -4.92 -1.99 -15.03
CA LEU A 18 -4.46 -1.25 -16.20
C LEU A 18 -5.51 -0.26 -16.72
N ALA A 19 -6.80 -0.66 -16.74
CA ALA A 19 -7.88 0.23 -17.14
C ALA A 19 -8.01 1.44 -16.19
N ALA A 20 -7.92 1.22 -14.88
CA ALA A 20 -7.94 2.30 -13.89
C ALA A 20 -6.74 3.26 -14.07
N LEU A 21 -5.53 2.72 -14.20
CA LEU A 21 -4.32 3.50 -14.42
C LEU A 21 -4.37 4.29 -15.74
N TYR A 22 -4.94 3.71 -16.79
CA TYR A 22 -5.15 4.41 -18.06
C TYR A 22 -6.09 5.62 -17.86
N ILE A 23 -7.22 5.42 -17.17
CA ILE A 23 -8.17 6.51 -16.88
C ILE A 23 -7.51 7.60 -16.03
N PHE A 24 -6.76 7.23 -14.99
CA PHE A 24 -6.02 8.18 -14.16
C PHE A 24 -4.99 8.97 -14.98
N SER A 25 -4.33 8.35 -15.97
CA SER A 25 -3.39 9.04 -16.85
C SER A 25 -4.05 10.09 -17.76
N CYS A 26 -5.35 9.98 -18.01
CA CYS A 26 -6.12 10.92 -18.83
C CYS A 26 -6.64 12.13 -18.03
N ILE A 27 -6.52 12.13 -16.70
CA ILE A 27 -7.07 13.15 -15.81
C ILE A 27 -5.92 13.81 -15.04
N LYS A 28 -6.03 15.11 -14.73
CA LYS A 28 -5.06 15.78 -13.85
C LYS A 28 -5.41 15.47 -12.39
N LEU A 29 -4.76 14.45 -11.84
CA LEU A 29 -4.87 14.07 -10.43
C LEU A 29 -3.61 14.52 -9.69
N ASP A 30 -3.77 15.12 -8.51
CA ASP A 30 -2.65 15.48 -7.64
C ASP A 30 -2.13 14.26 -6.87
N VAL A 31 -3.04 13.34 -6.51
CA VAL A 31 -2.74 12.13 -5.73
C VAL A 31 -3.59 10.97 -6.25
N VAL A 32 -2.99 9.77 -6.26
CA VAL A 32 -3.69 8.51 -6.53
C VAL A 32 -3.44 7.56 -5.36
N LEU A 33 -4.52 7.05 -4.76
CA LEU A 33 -4.45 5.98 -3.77
C LEU A 33 -4.74 4.65 -4.48
N LEU A 34 -3.78 3.73 -4.43
CA LEU A 34 -3.93 2.40 -5.01
C LEU A 34 -3.97 1.35 -3.90
N GLU A 35 -5.10 0.66 -3.80
CA GLU A 35 -5.28 -0.46 -2.88
C GLU A 35 -4.70 -1.75 -3.49
N VAL A 36 -3.84 -2.42 -2.73
CA VAL A 36 -3.29 -3.72 -3.12
C VAL A 36 -4.39 -4.77 -3.03
N GLY A 37 -4.57 -5.56 -4.09
CA GLY A 37 -5.58 -6.61 -4.11
C GLY A 37 -5.24 -7.79 -3.20
N LEU A 38 -4.05 -8.39 -3.37
CA LEU A 38 -3.61 -9.51 -2.54
C LEU A 38 -2.09 -9.49 -2.28
N GLY A 39 -1.71 -9.59 -1.00
CA GLY A 39 -0.31 -9.59 -0.59
C GLY A 39 0.33 -8.22 -0.82
N GLY A 40 1.11 -8.09 -1.89
CA GLY A 40 1.80 -6.84 -2.25
C GLY A 40 2.88 -7.05 -3.31
N ARG A 41 3.86 -7.91 -3.04
CA ARG A 41 5.04 -8.13 -3.89
C ARG A 41 4.71 -8.46 -5.35
N LEU A 42 3.70 -9.29 -5.57
CA LEU A 42 3.29 -9.76 -6.90
C LEU A 42 1.92 -9.20 -7.34
N ASP A 43 1.41 -8.18 -6.65
CA ASP A 43 0.15 -7.56 -7.00
C ASP A 43 0.29 -6.65 -8.24
N ALA A 44 -0.76 -6.57 -9.06
CA ALA A 44 -0.74 -5.74 -10.27
C ALA A 44 -0.51 -4.25 -9.97
N VAL A 45 -1.02 -3.76 -8.83
CA VAL A 45 -0.80 -2.39 -8.36
C VAL A 45 0.68 -2.12 -8.08
N ASN A 46 1.43 -3.13 -7.67
CA ASN A 46 2.85 -3.02 -7.37
C ASN A 46 3.72 -2.76 -8.62
N ALA A 47 3.15 -2.79 -9.82
CA ALA A 47 3.81 -2.30 -11.03
C ALA A 47 4.10 -0.78 -10.98
N ILE A 48 3.34 -0.03 -10.16
CA ILE A 48 3.56 1.40 -9.96
C ILE A 48 4.60 1.65 -8.86
N THR A 49 5.43 2.66 -9.04
CA THR A 49 6.37 3.09 -8.02
C THR A 49 5.69 4.10 -7.09
N SER A 50 5.42 3.69 -5.85
CA SER A 50 4.85 4.57 -4.83
C SER A 50 5.93 5.44 -4.16
N ASN A 51 5.56 6.68 -3.82
CA ASN A 51 6.37 7.56 -2.98
C ASN A 51 6.08 7.39 -1.48
N LEU A 52 4.89 6.87 -1.17
CA LEU A 52 4.42 6.54 0.17
C LEU A 52 3.65 5.22 0.12
N SER A 53 3.94 4.32 1.05
CA SER A 53 3.22 3.06 1.22
C SER A 53 2.64 2.98 2.63
N CYS A 54 1.45 2.42 2.78
CA CYS A 54 0.82 2.16 4.07
C CYS A 54 0.60 0.67 4.23
N ILE A 55 1.03 0.10 5.36
CA ILE A 55 0.76 -1.28 5.73
C ILE A 55 -0.23 -1.26 6.91
N THR A 56 -1.40 -1.80 6.67
CA THR A 56 -2.46 -2.04 7.67
C THR A 56 -2.15 -3.29 8.49
N PRO A 57 -2.89 -3.54 9.60
CA PRO A 57 -2.65 -4.70 10.45
C PRO A 57 -2.55 -6.02 9.68
N VAL A 58 -1.58 -6.85 10.10
CA VAL A 58 -1.30 -8.13 9.45
C VAL A 58 -1.91 -9.25 10.27
N SER A 59 -2.92 -9.90 9.71
CA SER A 59 -3.55 -11.10 10.26
C SER A 59 -3.33 -12.31 9.36
N LEU A 60 -3.59 -13.50 9.90
CA LEU A 60 -3.69 -14.73 9.10
C LEU A 60 -4.93 -14.64 8.22
N ASP A 61 -4.72 -14.26 6.97
CA ASP A 61 -5.73 -14.27 5.92
C ASP A 61 -5.06 -14.70 4.60
N HIS A 62 -5.83 -15.35 3.73
CA HIS A 62 -5.36 -15.86 2.44
C HIS A 62 -4.10 -16.74 2.53
N GLU A 63 -4.03 -17.60 3.56
CA GLU A 63 -2.85 -18.41 3.87
C GLU A 63 -2.36 -19.28 2.69
N ALA A 64 -3.28 -19.75 1.84
CA ALA A 64 -2.97 -20.53 0.64
C ALA A 64 -2.08 -19.78 -0.37
N TRP A 65 -2.03 -18.46 -0.30
CA TRP A 65 -1.28 -17.59 -1.23
C TRP A 65 -0.15 -16.82 -0.56
N LEU A 66 -0.32 -16.45 0.72
CA LEU A 66 0.58 -15.53 1.42
C LEU A 66 1.44 -16.21 2.50
N GLY A 67 1.17 -17.48 2.80
CA GLY A 67 1.86 -18.24 3.85
C GLY A 67 1.04 -18.40 5.12
N GLN A 68 1.55 -19.21 6.03
CA GLN A 68 0.86 -19.68 7.24
C GLN A 68 1.26 -18.89 8.50
N THR A 69 2.07 -17.85 8.35
CA THR A 69 2.53 -17.01 9.47
C THR A 69 2.43 -15.54 9.12
N CYS A 70 2.21 -14.68 10.13
CA CYS A 70 2.22 -13.23 9.93
C CYS A 70 3.56 -12.73 9.37
N GLU A 71 4.67 -13.42 9.63
CA GLU A 71 5.97 -13.12 9.03
C GLU A 71 6.02 -13.35 7.52
N GLN A 72 5.46 -14.47 7.05
CA GLN A 72 5.37 -14.77 5.61
C GLN A 72 4.42 -13.79 4.91
N ILE A 73 3.26 -13.51 5.52
CA ILE A 73 2.30 -12.55 5.00
C ILE A 73 2.90 -11.13 4.98
N GLY A 74 3.63 -10.77 6.04
CA GLY A 74 4.36 -9.51 6.15
C GLY A 74 5.41 -9.36 5.04
N PHE A 75 6.14 -10.42 4.71
CA PHE A 75 7.13 -10.42 3.63
C PHE A 75 6.47 -10.13 2.28
N GLU A 76 5.33 -10.75 1.98
CA GLU A 76 4.58 -10.48 0.74
C GLU A 76 4.06 -9.03 0.70
N LYS A 77 3.50 -8.53 1.81
CA LYS A 77 3.03 -7.14 1.92
C LYS A 77 4.17 -6.12 1.79
N ALA A 78 5.35 -6.40 2.37
CA ALA A 78 6.53 -5.55 2.28
C ALA A 78 7.10 -5.40 0.86
N GLY A 79 6.62 -6.18 -0.11
CA GLY A 79 6.97 -6.03 -1.51
C GLY A 79 6.53 -4.71 -2.15
N VAL A 80 5.61 -3.96 -1.53
CA VAL A 80 5.20 -2.63 -2.00
C VAL A 80 6.12 -1.49 -1.56
N LEU A 81 7.10 -1.78 -0.71
CA LEU A 81 8.05 -0.77 -0.25
C LEU A 81 9.03 -0.39 -1.38
N ARG A 82 9.51 0.85 -1.35
CA ARG A 82 10.47 1.39 -2.33
C ARG A 82 11.65 2.01 -1.61
N PHE A 83 12.81 2.01 -2.27
CA PHE A 83 14.02 2.57 -1.67
C PHE A 83 13.83 4.05 -1.32
N GLY A 84 14.13 4.42 -0.08
CA GLY A 84 14.01 5.80 0.41
C GLY A 84 12.58 6.33 0.51
N SER A 85 11.54 5.49 0.32
CA SER A 85 10.14 5.94 0.39
C SER A 85 9.67 6.13 1.83
N LYS A 86 8.56 6.86 1.99
CA LYS A 86 7.85 6.94 3.27
C LYS A 86 7.00 5.70 3.48
N VAL A 87 6.96 5.20 4.71
CA VAL A 87 6.19 4.00 5.07
C VAL A 87 5.40 4.26 6.34
N VAL A 88 4.09 4.10 6.26
CA VAL A 88 3.20 4.17 7.41
C VAL A 88 2.84 2.75 7.83
N LEU A 89 3.09 2.43 9.10
CA LEU A 89 2.73 1.15 9.71
C LEU A 89 1.59 1.40 10.70
N ASN A 90 0.42 0.87 10.38
CA ASN A 90 -0.80 1.05 11.17
C ASN A 90 -1.11 -0.18 12.04
N ASP A 91 -0.07 -0.77 12.64
CA ASP A 91 -0.19 -1.89 13.56
C ASP A 91 0.82 -1.70 14.71
N ASN A 92 0.43 -2.05 15.93
CA ASN A 92 1.35 -2.07 17.06
C ASN A 92 2.25 -3.30 17.00
N ASN A 93 1.75 -4.41 16.45
CA ASN A 93 2.42 -5.71 16.35
C ASN A 93 2.84 -6.01 14.92
N VAL A 94 3.59 -5.09 14.30
CA VAL A 94 4.09 -5.25 12.93
C VAL A 94 5.06 -6.44 12.87
N PRO A 95 4.90 -7.38 11.91
CA PRO A 95 5.88 -8.43 11.65
C PRO A 95 7.29 -7.90 11.37
N ASP A 96 8.31 -8.60 11.84
CA ASP A 96 9.71 -8.22 11.67
C ASP A 96 10.10 -8.18 10.20
N SER A 97 9.53 -9.06 9.37
CA SER A 97 9.76 -9.09 7.92
C SER A 97 9.45 -7.77 7.21
N ILE A 98 8.47 -7.01 7.70
CA ILE A 98 8.14 -5.67 7.16
C ILE A 98 9.17 -4.64 7.62
N VAL A 99 9.51 -4.66 8.91
CA VAL A 99 10.47 -3.73 9.51
C VAL A 99 11.85 -3.91 8.90
N ASP A 100 12.33 -5.15 8.81
CA ASP A 100 13.61 -5.52 8.20
C ASP A 100 13.68 -5.04 6.75
N ARG A 101 12.60 -5.26 5.98
CA ARG A 101 12.55 -4.82 4.59
C ARG A 101 12.57 -3.30 4.46
N ALA A 102 11.84 -2.59 5.31
CA ALA A 102 11.83 -1.12 5.35
C ALA A 102 13.22 -0.56 5.70
N VAL A 103 13.91 -1.17 6.67
CA VAL A 103 15.29 -0.80 7.04
C VAL A 103 16.26 -1.07 5.89
N GLN A 104 16.20 -2.24 5.25
CA GLN A 104 17.03 -2.57 4.09
C GLN A 104 16.85 -1.56 2.94
N LEU A 105 15.62 -1.11 2.72
CA LEU A 105 15.27 -0.13 1.69
C LEU A 105 15.51 1.32 2.14
N LYS A 106 15.99 1.54 3.37
CA LYS A 106 16.23 2.88 3.95
C LYS A 106 14.97 3.76 3.92
N CYS A 107 13.81 3.15 4.18
CA CYS A 107 12.54 3.85 4.23
C CYS A 107 12.46 4.79 5.45
N GLU A 108 11.70 5.88 5.32
CA GLU A 108 11.28 6.70 6.47
C GLU A 108 10.02 6.08 7.08
N ILE A 109 10.14 5.45 8.25
CA ILE A 109 9.05 4.71 8.90
C ILE A 109 8.27 5.61 9.86
N LYS A 110 6.94 5.52 9.83
CA LYS A 110 6.01 6.12 10.80
C LYS A 110 5.10 5.05 11.37
N ARG A 111 5.11 4.84 12.69
CA ARG A 111 4.34 3.80 13.39
C ARG A 111 3.23 4.40 14.24
N ILE A 112 2.05 3.79 14.18
CA ILE A 112 0.96 4.13 15.10
C ILE A 112 1.39 3.88 16.55
N GLY A 113 0.99 4.76 17.45
CA GLY A 113 1.32 4.69 18.88
C GLY A 113 2.75 5.12 19.23
N ILE A 114 3.63 5.33 18.25
CA ILE A 114 5.01 5.81 18.44
C ILE A 114 5.20 7.18 17.79
N ASP A 115 4.94 7.27 16.47
CA ASP A 115 5.14 8.49 15.69
C ASP A 115 3.84 9.29 15.50
N TYR A 116 2.70 8.61 15.52
CA TYR A 116 1.39 9.24 15.36
C TYR A 116 0.28 8.47 16.06
N SER A 117 -0.81 9.17 16.33
CA SER A 117 -2.08 8.62 16.80
C SER A 117 -3.22 9.41 16.16
N PHE A 118 -4.39 8.82 16.02
CA PHE A 118 -5.57 9.52 15.54
C PHE A 118 -6.79 9.16 16.38
N THR A 119 -7.75 10.07 16.39
CA THR A 119 -9.10 9.83 16.90
C THR A 119 -10.03 9.97 15.72
N VAL A 120 -10.92 8.99 15.54
CA VAL A 120 -11.97 9.11 14.54
C VAL A 120 -13.04 10.01 15.13
N ALA A 121 -13.23 11.19 14.56
CA ALA A 121 -14.39 12.01 14.85
C ALA A 121 -15.58 11.49 14.04
N ASP A 122 -16.74 11.34 14.67
CA ASP A 122 -17.98 11.02 13.96
C ASP A 122 -18.37 12.21 13.06
N GLY A 123 -18.20 12.05 11.75
CA GLY A 123 -18.50 13.08 10.74
C GLY A 123 -17.86 12.78 9.38
N PRO A 124 -18.27 13.47 8.30
CA PRO A 124 -17.61 13.34 7.00
C PRO A 124 -16.14 13.79 7.07
N LEU A 125 -15.28 13.10 6.31
CA LEU A 125 -13.86 13.42 6.18
C LEU A 125 -13.68 14.74 5.41
N ASP A 126 -13.51 15.85 6.12
CA ASP A 126 -13.23 17.17 5.54
C ASP A 126 -11.74 17.32 5.22
N LEU A 127 -11.36 16.94 4.00
CA LEU A 127 -9.97 17.00 3.49
C LEU A 127 -9.46 18.43 3.22
N GLU A 128 -10.32 19.45 3.25
CA GLU A 128 -9.93 20.83 2.92
C GLU A 128 -9.18 21.56 4.05
N SER A 129 -9.26 21.08 5.29
CA SER A 129 -8.75 21.85 6.44
C SER A 129 -7.29 21.60 6.79
N GLY A 130 -6.63 20.58 6.23
CA GLY A 130 -5.22 20.25 6.55
C GLY A 130 -4.94 19.99 8.05
N SER A 131 -5.98 19.95 8.88
CA SER A 131 -5.91 19.80 10.32
C SER A 131 -6.51 18.47 10.74
N VAL A 132 -5.65 17.56 11.19
CA VAL A 132 -6.09 16.49 12.10
C VAL A 132 -6.49 17.19 13.39
N ALA A 133 -7.78 17.19 13.71
CA ALA A 133 -8.27 17.73 14.96
C ALA A 133 -7.73 16.90 16.14
N MET A 134 -6.59 17.32 16.70
CA MET A 134 -6.05 16.84 17.97
C MET A 134 -6.90 17.46 19.10
N GLY A 135 -8.01 16.79 19.42
CA GLY A 135 -8.82 17.10 20.60
C GLY A 135 -8.13 16.64 21.88
N ARG A 136 -8.04 17.53 22.88
CA ARG A 136 -7.39 17.28 24.18
C ARG A 136 -8.12 16.22 25.00
N GLY A 137 -7.36 15.29 25.58
CA GLY A 137 -7.73 14.43 26.70
C GLY A 137 -6.48 14.00 27.43
#